data_AF-A0A6I4NST3-F1
#
_entry.id   AF-A0A6I4NST3-F1
#
_cell.length_a   1.000
_cell.length_b   1.000
_cell.length_c   1.000
_cell.angle_alpha   90.00
_cell.angle_beta   90.00
_cell.angle_gamma   90.00
#
_symmetry.space_group_name_H-M   'P 1'
#
loop_
_entity.id
_entity.type
_entity.pdbx_description
1 polymer ?
#
loop_
_entity_poly.entity_id
_entity_poly.type
_entity_poly.pdbx_seq_one_letter_code
_entity_poly.pdbx_strand_id
1 'polypeptide(L)'
;MEQIEIFKALSNKSRLQMLEWLKEPEINFPEQLQHAGFEHGVCVGQIQAKAGLTQSTVSEYLSILQRAGFIEATRVGQWTYYKRNEGAFEALSKLIQSNL
;
A
#
# COMPACT_ATOMS: atom_id res chain seq x y z
N MET A 1 4.53 21.87 0.87
CA MET A 1 5.50 20.76 0.75
C MET A 1 4.84 19.41 0.91
N GLU A 2 3.99 19.21 1.91
CA GLU A 2 3.26 17.95 2.16
C GLU A 2 2.46 17.42 0.94
N GLN A 3 1.70 18.29 0.26
CA GLN A 3 0.94 17.90 -0.95
C GLN A 3 1.85 17.40 -2.09
N ILE A 4 3.02 18.02 -2.29
CA ILE A 4 3.98 17.59 -3.32
C ILE A 4 4.48 16.17 -3.00
N GLU A 5 4.75 15.87 -1.74
CA GLU A 5 5.19 14.53 -1.34
C GLU A 5 4.08 13.48 -1.52
N ILE A 6 2.81 13.85 -1.29
CA ILE A 6 1.65 13.02 -1.62
C ILE A 6 1.62 12.70 -3.12
N PHE A 7 1.67 13.72 -3.98
CA PHE A 7 1.61 13.50 -5.43
C PHE A 7 2.84 12.77 -5.95
N LYS A 8 4.04 13.06 -5.42
CA LYS A 8 5.25 12.30 -5.70
C LYS A 8 5.16 10.85 -5.24
N ALA A 9 4.45 10.53 -4.16
CA ALA A 9 4.21 9.16 -3.73
C ALA A 9 3.27 8.42 -4.70
N LEU A 10 2.29 9.13 -5.27
CA LEU A 10 1.34 8.56 -6.23
C LEU A 10 1.88 8.52 -7.68
N SER A 11 2.88 9.32 -8.04
CA SER A 11 3.39 9.45 -9.41
C SER A 11 4.32 8.32 -9.86
N ASN A 12 4.03 7.06 -9.49
CA ASN A 12 4.75 5.89 -9.99
C ASN A 12 3.77 4.73 -10.20
N LYS A 13 3.85 4.11 -11.38
CA LYS A 13 2.96 3.03 -11.80
C LYS A 13 2.90 1.86 -10.82
N SER A 14 4.05 1.39 -10.33
CA SER A 14 4.11 0.24 -9.43
C SER A 14 3.48 0.55 -8.08
N ARG A 15 3.70 1.76 -7.54
CA ARG A 15 3.06 2.19 -6.29
C ARG A 15 1.54 2.30 -6.42
N LEU A 16 1.04 2.82 -7.55
CA LEU A 16 -0.39 2.85 -7.82
C LEU A 16 -0.98 1.44 -7.93
N GLN A 17 -0.30 0.52 -8.61
CA GLN A 17 -0.73 -0.87 -8.69
C GLN A 17 -0.76 -1.54 -7.31
N MET A 18 0.23 -1.29 -6.44
CA MET A 18 0.19 -1.78 -5.06
C MET A 18 -1.04 -1.26 -4.30
N LEU A 19 -1.37 0.03 -4.42
CA LEU A 19 -2.56 0.60 -3.79
C LEU A 19 -3.86 0.04 -4.37
N GLU A 20 -3.91 -0.24 -5.67
CA GLU A 20 -5.04 -0.89 -6.32
C GLU A 20 -5.25 -2.30 -5.78
N TRP A 21 -4.18 -3.11 -5.71
CA TRP A 21 -4.26 -4.47 -5.19
C TRP A 21 -4.68 -4.50 -3.71
N LEU A 22 -4.15 -3.58 -2.91
CA LEU A 22 -4.47 -3.49 -1.48
C LEU A 22 -5.88 -2.96 -1.19
N LYS A 23 -6.58 -2.41 -2.19
CA LYS A 23 -7.99 -2.01 -2.06
C LYS A 23 -8.90 -3.22 -1.90
N GLU A 24 -8.62 -4.28 -2.65
CA GLU A 24 -9.41 -5.52 -2.68
C GLU A 24 -8.46 -6.71 -2.51
N PRO A 25 -7.87 -6.90 -1.32
CA PRO A 25 -6.78 -7.84 -1.11
C PRO A 25 -7.23 -9.30 -1.30
N GLU A 26 -8.49 -9.61 -1.03
CA GLU A 26 -9.11 -10.93 -1.21
C GLU A 26 -9.10 -11.39 -2.68
N ILE A 27 -9.32 -10.45 -3.60
CA ILE A 27 -9.31 -10.70 -5.05
C ILE A 27 -7.87 -10.74 -5.56
N ASN A 28 -7.01 -9.87 -5.02
CA ASN A 28 -5.66 -9.67 -5.56
C ASN A 28 -4.62 -10.65 -5.00
N PHE A 29 -4.84 -11.22 -3.82
CA PHE A 29 -3.90 -12.13 -3.14
C PHE A 29 -4.61 -13.39 -2.60
N PRO A 30 -5.38 -14.13 -3.42
CA PRO A 30 -6.23 -15.23 -2.95
C PRO A 30 -5.46 -16.34 -2.21
N GLU A 31 -4.18 -16.55 -2.55
CA GLU A 31 -3.31 -17.53 -1.88
C GLU A 31 -3.07 -17.17 -0.40
N GLN A 32 -3.02 -15.89 -0.04
CA GLN A 32 -2.77 -15.48 1.34
C GLN A 32 -3.91 -15.88 2.28
N LEU A 33 -5.14 -15.93 1.77
CA LEU A 33 -6.32 -16.31 2.56
C LEU A 33 -6.13 -17.69 3.20
N GLN A 34 -5.45 -18.61 2.53
CA GLN A 34 -5.21 -19.96 3.00
C GLN A 34 -4.14 -20.04 4.12
N HIS A 35 -3.33 -18.99 4.29
CA HIS A 35 -2.16 -19.02 5.17
C HIS A 35 -2.26 -18.07 6.37
N ALA A 36 -2.80 -16.87 6.19
CA ALA A 36 -2.77 -15.83 7.22
C ALA A 36 -4.01 -14.92 7.22
N GLY A 37 -4.95 -15.08 6.29
CA GLY A 37 -6.08 -14.17 6.13
C GLY A 37 -5.65 -12.74 5.77
N PHE A 38 -6.52 -11.75 5.99
CA PHE A 38 -6.29 -10.33 5.65
C PHE A 38 -6.52 -9.36 6.81
N GLU A 39 -6.68 -9.87 8.04
CA GLU A 39 -6.93 -9.05 9.23
C GLU A 39 -5.91 -7.90 9.37
N HIS A 40 -4.63 -8.22 9.15
CA HIS A 40 -3.53 -7.26 9.22
C HIS A 40 -3.11 -6.67 7.85
N GLY A 41 -3.85 -6.99 6.78
CA GLY A 41 -3.49 -6.63 5.41
C GLY A 41 -2.70 -7.73 4.69
N VAL A 42 -1.86 -7.35 3.74
CA VAL A 42 -1.12 -8.27 2.85
C VAL A 42 0.35 -8.34 3.25
N CYS A 43 0.87 -9.55 3.40
CA CYS A 43 2.27 -9.79 3.73
C CYS A 43 3.20 -9.24 2.65
N VAL A 44 4.30 -8.61 3.06
CA VAL A 44 5.31 -8.07 2.14
C VAL A 44 5.80 -9.08 1.10
N GLY A 45 5.91 -10.36 1.48
CA GLY A 45 6.33 -11.42 0.55
C GLY A 45 5.32 -11.67 -0.58
N GLN A 46 4.03 -11.56 -0.30
CA GLN A 46 2.96 -11.72 -1.30
C GLN A 46 2.92 -10.53 -2.25
N ILE A 47 3.09 -9.31 -1.73
CA ILE A 47 3.22 -8.10 -2.55
C ILE A 47 4.45 -8.20 -3.45
N GLN A 48 5.58 -8.67 -2.91
CA GLN A 48 6.82 -8.86 -3.66
C GLN A 48 6.63 -9.88 -4.80
N ALA A 49 6.07 -11.05 -4.49
CA ALA A 49 5.85 -12.10 -5.47
C ALA A 49 4.96 -11.61 -6.63
N LYS A 50 3.86 -10.91 -6.31
CA LYS A 50 2.94 -10.35 -7.32
C LYS A 50 3.56 -9.21 -8.13
N ALA A 51 4.39 -8.37 -7.51
CA ALA A 51 5.05 -7.25 -8.19
C ALA A 51 6.14 -7.69 -9.17
N GLY A 52 6.74 -8.87 -8.99
CA GLY A 52 7.88 -9.32 -9.80
C GLY A 52 9.13 -8.44 -9.63
N LEU A 53 9.22 -7.73 -8.50
CA LEU A 53 10.30 -6.81 -8.17
C LEU A 53 11.19 -7.38 -7.07
N THR A 54 12.37 -6.79 -6.89
CA THR A 54 13.25 -7.14 -5.77
C THR A 54 12.61 -6.73 -4.43
N GLN A 55 12.98 -7.44 -3.36
CA GLN A 55 12.51 -7.13 -2.01
C GLN A 55 12.85 -5.69 -1.58
N SER A 56 14.04 -5.19 -1.95
CA SER A 56 14.47 -3.83 -1.61
C SER A 56 13.58 -2.78 -2.28
N THR A 57 13.27 -2.93 -3.57
CA THR A 57 12.40 -2.01 -4.31
C THR A 57 10.97 -2.03 -3.75
N VAL A 58 10.43 -3.21 -3.46
CA VAL A 58 9.08 -3.33 -2.86
C VAL A 58 9.04 -2.67 -1.49
N SER A 59 10.05 -2.93 -0.65
CA SER A 59 10.14 -2.32 0.69
C SER A 59 10.26 -0.81 0.63
N GLU A 60 11.04 -0.28 -0.31
CA GLU A 60 11.17 1.16 -0.55
C GLU A 60 9.83 1.78 -0.99
N TYR A 61 9.15 1.16 -1.95
CA TYR A 61 7.85 1.64 -2.44
C TYR A 61 6.78 1.64 -1.35
N LEU A 62 6.69 0.58 -0.56
CA LEU A 62 5.78 0.50 0.58
C LEU A 62 6.15 1.54 1.65
N SER A 63 7.44 1.76 1.92
CA SER A 63 7.89 2.80 2.85
C SER A 63 7.53 4.21 2.37
N ILE A 64 7.61 4.48 1.06
CA ILE A 64 7.18 5.78 0.50
C ILE A 64 5.66 5.96 0.64
N LEU A 65 4.87 4.94 0.30
CA LEU A 65 3.42 4.98 0.45
C LEU A 65 2.99 5.14 1.91
N GLN A 66 3.67 4.46 2.84
CA GLN A 66 3.42 4.54 4.27
C GLN A 66 3.74 5.94 4.81
N ARG A 67 4.89 6.52 4.44
CA ARG A 67 5.25 7.89 4.83
C ARG A 67 4.26 8.93 4.28
N ALA A 68 3.68 8.68 3.11
CA ALA A 68 2.62 9.50 2.54
C ALA A 68 1.22 9.21 3.13
N GLY A 69 1.10 8.25 4.05
CA GLY A 69 -0.14 7.93 4.77
C GLY A 69 -1.11 6.99 4.03
N PHE A 70 -0.81 6.54 2.81
CA PHE A 70 -1.74 5.74 2.00
C PHE A 70 -1.85 4.27 2.41
N ILE A 71 -0.89 3.78 3.21
CA ILE A 71 -0.91 2.42 3.75
C ILE A 71 -0.47 2.41 5.21
N GLU A 72 -0.96 1.43 5.95
CA GLU A 72 -0.56 1.11 7.31
C GLU A 72 0.29 -0.16 7.30
N ALA A 73 1.27 -0.24 8.20
CA ALA A 73 2.13 -1.39 8.36
C ALA A 73 1.92 -2.03 9.73
N THR A 74 1.62 -3.33 9.76
CA THR A 74 1.46 -4.11 10.99
C THR A 74 2.49 -5.23 11.03
N ARG A 75 3.26 -5.32 12.11
CA ARG A 75 4.24 -6.40 12.30
C ARG A 75 3.63 -7.53 13.12
N VAL A 76 3.64 -8.74 12.57
CA VAL A 76 3.14 -9.96 13.22
C VAL A 76 4.24 -11.02 13.16
N GLY A 77 4.87 -11.27 14.30
CA GLY A 77 6.06 -12.13 14.38
C GLY A 77 7.20 -11.60 13.50
N GLN A 78 7.63 -12.42 12.54
CA GLN A 78 8.73 -12.09 11.62
C GLN A 78 8.27 -11.34 10.36
N TRP A 79 6.96 -11.22 10.14
CA TRP A 79 6.40 -10.68 8.90
C TRP A 79 5.77 -9.30 9.11
N THR A 80 5.88 -8.45 8.11
CA THR A 80 5.18 -7.16 8.05
C THR A 80 4.08 -7.25 7.01
N TYR A 81 2.89 -6.81 7.41
CA TYR A 81 1.69 -6.76 6.60
C TYR A 81 1.34 -5.31 6.30
N TYR A 82 0.82 -5.06 5.11
CA TYR A 82 0.44 -3.73 4.66
C TYR A 82 -1.03 -3.70 4.29
N LYS A 83 -1.74 -2.68 4.78
CA LYS A 83 -3.15 -2.46 4.50
C LYS A 83 -3.34 -1.06 3.93
N ARG A 84 -4.24 -0.92 2.96
CA ARG A 84 -4.59 0.39 2.42
C ARG A 84 -5.32 1.23 3.48
N ASN A 85 -4.94 2.49 3.60
CA ASN A 85 -5.60 3.46 4.47
C ASN A 85 -6.64 4.25 3.67
N GLU A 86 -7.90 3.86 3.74
CA GLU A 86 -8.98 4.54 3.00
C GLU A 86 -9.21 5.98 3.48
N GLY A 87 -8.95 6.28 4.76
CA GLY A 87 -9.06 7.65 5.29
C GLY A 87 -8.10 8.63 4.59
N ALA A 88 -6.93 8.16 4.16
CA ALA A 88 -5.99 8.97 3.38
C ALA A 88 -6.54 9.34 1.99
N PHE A 89 -7.31 8.46 1.35
CA PHE A 89 -7.94 8.74 0.06
C PHE A 89 -9.11 9.71 0.19
N GLU A 90 -9.90 9.60 1.26
CA GLU A 90 -10.94 10.60 1.56
C GLU A 90 -10.33 11.98 1.81
N ALA A 91 -9.24 12.05 2.58
CA ALA A 91 -8.51 13.28 2.82
C ALA A 91 -7.94 13.88 1.53
N LEU A 92 -7.35 13.04 0.66
CA LEU A 92 -6.87 13.47 -0.66
C LEU A 92 -8.01 13.99 -1.55
N SER A 93 -9.16 13.32 -1.56
CA SER A 93 -10.32 13.77 -2.34
C SER A 93 -10.80 15.15 -1.90
N LYS A 94 -10.92 15.36 -0.58
CA LYS A 94 -11.27 16.68 0.00
C LYS A 94 -10.24 17.74 -0.34
N LEU A 95 -8.95 17.41 -0.24
CA LEU A 95 -7.85 18.32 -0.58
C LEU A 95 -7.98 18.82 -2.02
N ILE A 96 -8.19 17.89 -2.97
CA ILE A 96 -8.36 18.21 -4.39
C ILE A 96 -9.59 19.09 -4.59
N GLN A 97 -10.74 18.77 -3.98
CA GLN A 97 -11.97 19.54 -4.17
C GLN A 97 -11.93 20.95 -3.56
N SER A 98 -11.12 21.18 -2.54
CA SER A 98 -11.12 22.43 -1.76
C SER A 98 -10.01 23.41 -2.12
N ASN A 99 -8.87 22.93 -2.62
CA ASN A 99 -7.64 23.73 -2.74
C ASN A 99 -6.92 23.58 -4.08
N LEU A 100 -7.39 22.71 -4.97
CA LEU A 100 -6.89 22.53 -6.34
C LEU A 100 -8.02 22.79 -7.34
#